data_AF-A0AB37XP99-F1
#
_entry.id   AF-A0AB37XP99-F1
#
_cell.length_a   1.000
_cell.length_b   1.000
_cell.length_c   1.000
_cell.angle_alpha   90.00
_cell.angle_beta   90.00
_cell.angle_gamma   90.00
#
_symmetry.space_group_name_H-M   'P 1'
#
loop_
_entity.id
_entity.type
_entity.pdbx_description
1 polymer ?
#
loop_
_entity_poly.entity_id
_entity_poly.type
_entity_poly.pdbx_seq_one_letter_code
_entity_poly.pdbx_strand_id
1 'polypeptide(L)'
;HFLAKITGAGCLLGAVVGAFLFRNTHPSIETLIEAVSVYNIAAERAEQLSDSKGPVTFLTQFIDALYRIDSDAVAENCNLEEVK
;
A
#
# COMPACT_ATOMS: atom_id res chain seq x y z
N HIS A 1 10.47 -2.85 7.44
CA HIS A 1 10.05 -1.47 7.12
C HIS A 1 11.03 -0.72 6.23
N PHE A 2 10.99 -1.07 4.95
CA PHE A 2 11.69 -0.39 3.86
C PHE A 2 10.95 0.85 3.36
N LEU A 3 9.64 0.98 3.57
CA LEU A 3 8.88 2.20 3.19
C LEU A 3 9.52 3.48 3.74
N ALA A 4 9.95 3.47 5.00
CA ALA A 4 10.62 4.61 5.64
C ALA A 4 12.05 4.88 5.13
N LYS A 5 12.58 4.02 4.24
CA LYS A 5 13.90 4.15 3.59
C LYS A 5 13.79 4.59 2.14
N ILE A 6 12.57 4.71 1.61
CA ILE A 6 12.29 5.18 0.25
C ILE A 6 11.80 6.62 0.29
N THR A 7 12.52 7.51 -0.37
CA THR A 7 12.05 8.88 -0.56
C THR A 7 10.75 8.87 -1.39
N GLY A 8 9.79 9.70 -1.00
CA GLY A 8 8.51 9.80 -1.70
C GLY A 8 7.52 8.67 -1.43
N ALA A 9 7.81 7.71 -0.53
CA ALA A 9 6.84 6.67 -0.15
C ALA A 9 5.50 7.27 0.33
N GLY A 10 5.54 8.28 1.20
CA GLY A 10 4.32 8.98 1.63
C GLY A 10 3.63 9.79 0.51
N CYS A 11 4.40 10.34 -0.43
CA CYS A 11 3.85 11.05 -1.58
C CYS A 11 3.10 10.10 -2.52
N LEU A 12 3.66 8.90 -2.75
CA LEU A 12 3.03 7.85 -3.53
C LEU A 12 1.75 7.36 -2.85
N LEU A 13 1.75 7.17 -1.53
CA LEU A 13 0.53 6.85 -0.78
C LEU A 13 -0.57 7.89 -1.02
N GLY A 14 -0.23 9.19 -0.98
CA GLY A 14 -1.18 10.25 -1.31
C GLY A 14 -1.74 10.15 -2.73
N ALA A 15 -0.91 9.79 -3.71
CA ALA A 15 -1.35 9.56 -5.08
C ALA A 15 -2.28 8.33 -5.21
N VAL A 16 -1.96 7.24 -4.50
CA VAL A 16 -2.80 6.03 -4.45
C VAL A 16 -4.14 6.34 -3.81
N VAL A 17 -4.18 7.01 -2.65
CA VAL A 17 -5.43 7.48 -2.03
C VAL A 17 -6.23 8.32 -3.01
N GLY A 18 -5.59 9.26 -3.71
CA GLY A 18 -6.23 10.09 -4.74
C GLY A 18 -6.88 9.28 -5.88
N ALA A 19 -6.25 8.17 -6.30
CA ALA A 19 -6.79 7.28 -7.33
C ALA A 19 -8.08 6.57 -6.87
N PHE A 20 -8.20 6.25 -5.58
CA PHE A 20 -9.38 5.61 -4.98
C PHE A 20 -10.55 6.57 -4.76
N LEU A 21 -10.36 7.89 -4.89
CA LEU A 21 -11.44 8.84 -4.64
C LEU A 21 -12.50 8.89 -5.74
N PHE A 22 -12.20 8.52 -6.98
CA PHE A 22 -13.15 8.58 -8.11
C PHE A 22 -13.90 9.94 -8.24
N ARG A 23 -13.20 11.06 -8.03
CA ARG A 23 -13.76 12.44 -7.98
C ARG A 23 -14.74 12.71 -6.83
N ASN A 24 -14.89 11.78 -5.88
CA ASN A 24 -15.67 12.00 -4.67
C ASN A 24 -14.95 13.01 -3.76
N THR A 25 -15.62 14.12 -3.46
CA THR A 25 -15.10 15.16 -2.55
C THR A 25 -15.38 14.86 -1.08
N HIS A 26 -16.21 13.87 -0.80
CA HIS A 26 -16.53 13.36 0.54
C HIS A 26 -16.37 11.83 0.56
N PRO A 27 -15.12 11.32 0.41
CA PRO A 27 -14.86 9.89 0.47
C PRO A 27 -15.29 9.31 1.81
N SER A 28 -15.84 8.09 1.79
CA SER A 28 -16.12 7.36 3.01
C SER A 28 -14.81 6.89 3.65
N ILE A 29 -14.84 6.60 4.95
CA ILE A 29 -13.64 6.11 5.64
C ILE A 29 -13.19 4.75 5.08
N GLU A 30 -14.14 3.92 4.64
CA GLU A 30 -13.88 2.62 4.03
C GLU A 30 -13.07 2.75 2.74
N THR A 31 -13.34 3.78 1.92
CA THR A 31 -12.56 4.06 0.71
C THR A 31 -11.10 4.39 1.04
N LEU A 32 -10.88 5.16 2.12
CA LEU A 32 -9.54 5.54 2.56
C LEU A 32 -8.81 4.34 3.18
N ILE A 33 -9.53 3.52 3.96
CA ILE A 33 -9.01 2.28 4.53
C ILE A 33 -8.56 1.35 3.41
N GLU A 34 -9.40 1.13 2.39
CA GLU A 34 -9.08 0.25 1.26
C GLU A 34 -7.80 0.71 0.54
N ALA A 35 -7.68 2.01 0.24
CA ALA A 35 -6.51 2.57 -0.43
C ALA A 35 -5.22 2.38 0.38
N VAL A 36 -5.27 2.62 1.69
CA VAL A 36 -4.13 2.45 2.60
C VAL A 36 -3.80 0.96 2.78
N SER A 37 -4.80 0.09 2.90
CA SER A 37 -4.62 -1.36 3.01
C SER A 37 -3.96 -1.94 1.77
N VAL A 38 -4.42 -1.58 0.57
CA VAL A 38 -3.80 -1.97 -0.71
C VAL A 38 -2.31 -1.58 -0.73
N TYR A 39 -2.00 -0.34 -0.34
CA TYR A 39 -0.62 0.15 -0.32
C TYR A 39 0.26 -0.63 0.65
N ASN A 40 -0.22 -0.86 1.87
CA ASN A 40 0.55 -1.54 2.91
C ASN A 40 0.72 -3.03 2.63
N ILE A 41 -0.32 -3.72 2.17
CA ILE A 41 -0.27 -5.15 1.81
C ILE A 41 0.71 -5.36 0.65
N ALA A 42 0.70 -4.48 -0.36
CA ALA A 42 1.68 -4.53 -1.44
C ALA A 42 3.12 -4.32 -0.90
N ALA A 43 3.31 -3.42 0.06
CA ALA A 43 4.59 -3.20 0.70
C ALA A 43 5.05 -4.44 1.49
N GLU A 44 4.18 -5.05 2.28
CA GLU A 44 4.49 -6.26 3.05
C GLU A 44 4.93 -7.42 2.15
N ARG A 45 4.21 -7.65 1.04
CA ARG A 45 4.60 -8.63 0.00
C ARG A 45 5.98 -8.32 -0.57
N ALA A 46 6.25 -7.06 -0.87
CA ALA A 46 7.55 -6.64 -1.39
C ALA A 46 8.67 -6.78 -0.36
N GLU A 47 8.41 -6.55 0.93
CA GLU A 47 9.39 -6.76 2.00
C GLU A 47 9.81 -8.24 2.08
N GLN A 48 8.86 -9.18 2.00
CA GLN A 48 9.14 -10.61 2.02
C GLN A 48 10.10 -11.04 0.88
N LEU A 49 9.99 -10.43 -0.30
CA LEU A 49 10.83 -10.74 -1.47
C LEU A 49 12.20 -10.06 -1.45
N SER A 50 12.32 -9.01 -0.62
CA SER A 50 13.46 -8.09 -0.58
C SER A 50 14.31 -8.24 0.66
N ASP A 51 13.95 -9.16 1.56
CA ASP A 51 14.69 -9.36 2.79
C ASP A 51 16.16 -9.66 2.48
N SER A 52 17.07 -8.99 3.20
CA SER A 52 18.53 -8.91 2.97
C SER A 52 19.05 -8.23 1.68
N LYS A 53 18.21 -7.81 0.72
CA LYS A 53 18.65 -7.24 -0.58
C LYS A 53 18.68 -5.72 -0.65
N GLY A 54 18.19 -5.05 0.38
CA GLY A 54 18.23 -3.59 0.51
C GLY A 54 17.06 -2.83 -0.16
N PRO A 55 17.03 -1.50 0.02
CA PRO A 55 15.86 -0.67 -0.29
C PRO A 55 15.55 -0.54 -1.78
N VAL A 56 16.56 -0.55 -2.65
CA VAL A 56 16.34 -0.46 -4.11
C VAL A 56 15.58 -1.69 -4.62
N THR A 57 15.97 -2.88 -4.15
CA THR A 57 15.26 -4.12 -4.47
C THR A 57 13.82 -4.07 -3.98
N PHE A 58 13.61 -3.60 -2.74
CA PHE A 58 12.27 -3.38 -2.21
C PHE A 58 11.44 -2.45 -3.09
N LEU A 59 11.99 -1.31 -3.54
CA LEU A 59 11.25 -0.37 -4.39
C LEU A 59 10.77 -1.06 -5.67
N THR A 60 11.65 -1.81 -6.36
CA THR A 60 11.26 -2.54 -7.57
C THR A 60 10.16 -3.57 -7.27
N GLN A 61 10.34 -4.39 -6.23
CA GLN A 61 9.34 -5.39 -5.85
C GLN A 61 8.01 -4.74 -5.41
N PHE A 62 8.06 -3.56 -4.80
CA PHE A 62 6.88 -2.83 -4.33
C PHE A 62 6.04 -2.31 -5.48
N ILE A 63 6.68 -1.75 -6.53
CA ILE A 63 5.95 -1.35 -7.74
C ILE A 63 5.32 -2.57 -8.43
N ASP A 64 6.04 -3.68 -8.52
CA ASP A 64 5.49 -4.94 -9.06
C ASP A 64 4.32 -5.47 -8.22
N ALA A 65 4.42 -5.37 -6.89
CA ALA A 65 3.36 -5.78 -5.97
C ALA A 65 2.10 -4.91 -6.11
N LEU A 66 2.26 -3.58 -6.24
CA LEU A 66 1.14 -2.66 -6.52
C LEU A 66 0.44 -2.96 -7.84
N TYR A 67 1.19 -3.41 -8.86
CA TYR A 67 0.59 -3.81 -10.15
C TYR A 67 -0.17 -5.13 -10.06
N ARG A 68 0.28 -6.07 -9.22
CA ARG A 68 -0.27 -7.42 -9.10
C ARG A 68 -1.33 -7.58 -8.00
N ILE A 69 -1.53 -6.58 -7.15
CA ILE A 69 -2.48 -6.67 -6.05
C ILE A 69 -3.91 -6.76 -6.60
N ASP A 70 -4.72 -7.63 -6.00
CA ASP A 70 -6.11 -7.88 -6.36
C ASP A 70 -6.99 -7.86 -5.10
N SER A 71 -8.30 -8.04 -5.29
CA SER A 71 -9.27 -8.01 -4.19
C SER A 71 -9.04 -9.12 -3.17
N ASP A 72 -8.64 -10.31 -3.63
CA ASP A 72 -8.47 -11.50 -2.80
C ASP A 72 -7.27 -11.30 -1.86
N ALA A 73 -6.18 -10.78 -2.42
CA ALA A 73 -5.00 -10.35 -1.69
C ALA A 73 -5.31 -9.39 -0.54
N VAL A 74 -6.19 -8.42 -0.79
CA VAL A 74 -6.58 -7.41 0.20
C VAL A 74 -7.44 -8.06 1.28
N ALA A 75 -8.44 -8.86 0.89
CA ALA A 75 -9.34 -9.52 1.83
C ALA A 75 -8.60 -10.47 2.80
N GLU A 76 -7.58 -11.17 2.34
CA GLU A 76 -6.81 -12.12 3.16
C GLU A 76 -5.84 -11.46 4.15
N ASN A 77 -5.38 -10.24 3.87
CA ASN A 77 -4.28 -9.60 4.61
C ASN A 77 -4.68 -8.26 5.26
N CYS A 78 -5.95 -7.84 5.15
CA CYS A 78 -6.43 -6.62 5.78
C CYS A 78 -6.52 -6.79 7.30
N ASN A 79 -5.60 -6.18 8.03
CA ASN A 79 -5.62 -6.10 9.49
C ASN A 79 -6.10 -4.72 9.94
N LEU A 80 -7.32 -4.64 10.48
CA LEU A 80 -7.94 -3.39 10.91
C LEU A 80 -8.10 -3.36 12.42
N GLU A 81 -7.60 -2.29 13.04
CA GLU A 81 -7.83 -1.99 14.45
C GLU A 81 -8.73 -0.76 14.56
N GLU A 82 -9.95 -0.94 15.06
CA GLU A 82 -10.88 0.16 15.32
C GLU A 82 -10.52 0.88 16.62
N VAL A 83 -10.31 2.19 16.54
CA VAL A 83 -10.09 3.05 17.71
C VAL A 83 -11.43 3.65 18.13
N LYS A 84 -11.83 3.42 19.39
CA LYS A 84 -13.04 3.97 20.02
C LYS A 84 -12.86 5.39 20.54
#